data_AF-A0A2N2SV00-F1
#
_entry.id   AF-A0A2N2SV00-F1
#
_cell.length_a   1.000
_cell.length_b   1.000
_cell.length_c   1.000
_cell.angle_alpha   90.00
_cell.angle_beta   90.00
_cell.angle_gamma   90.00
#
_symmetry.space_group_name_H-M   'P 1'
#
loop_
_entity.id
_entity.type
_entity.pdbx_description
1 polymer ?
#
loop_
_entity_poly.entity_id
_entity_poly.type
_entity_poly.pdbx_seq_one_letter_code
_entity_poly.pdbx_strand_id
1 'polypeptide(L)'
;MKINTRRGFAVLSALGLALTVGCSSLKTPATSDVAVSKAAVDNAAGAGGAQYAPVEMTAAREKLALANKAMLAKDYKLAIELANQAQADAKLAQSKASSLKAQAAADVLQDDIRVLREELNRAL
;
A
#
# COMPACT_ATOMS: atom_id res chain seq x y z
N MET A 1 15.13 -34.87 70.65
CA MET A 1 15.45 -34.89 69.21
C MET A 1 14.21 -34.36 68.47
N LYS A 2 14.25 -33.10 68.03
CA LYS A 2 13.10 -32.36 67.45
C LYS A 2 13.12 -32.52 65.92
N ILE A 3 12.07 -33.09 65.34
CA ILE A 3 11.87 -33.15 63.88
C ILE A 3 10.72 -32.20 63.54
N ASN A 4 11.04 -31.13 62.81
CA ASN A 4 10.25 -29.90 62.70
C ASN A 4 9.24 -29.97 61.54
N THR A 5 7.97 -30.09 61.92
CA THR A 5 6.74 -29.95 61.13
C THR A 5 6.52 -28.51 60.68
N ARG A 6 7.21 -28.03 59.64
CA ARG A 6 6.94 -26.69 59.03
C ARG A 6 7.27 -26.60 57.54
N ARG A 7 6.64 -27.39 56.67
CA ARG A 7 6.57 -27.11 55.21
C ARG A 7 5.25 -27.60 54.59
N GLY A 8 4.13 -27.33 55.26
CA GLY A 8 2.76 -27.67 54.84
C GLY A 8 1.92 -26.47 54.37
N PHE A 9 2.55 -25.42 53.86
CA PHE A 9 1.84 -24.22 53.37
C PHE A 9 2.62 -23.57 52.22
N ALA A 10 2.50 -24.13 51.02
CA ALA A 10 2.87 -23.47 49.76
C ALA A 10 2.04 -24.07 48.61
N VAL A 11 0.72 -24.14 48.83
CA VAL A 11 -0.27 -24.19 47.76
C VAL A 11 -0.60 -22.74 47.43
N LEU A 12 -0.82 -22.46 46.13
CA LEU A 12 -1.24 -21.20 45.50
C LEU A 12 -0.15 -20.18 45.12
N SER A 13 -0.26 -19.69 43.88
CA SER A 13 0.50 -18.61 43.21
C SER A 13 1.79 -19.06 42.50
N ALA A 14 1.95 -19.04 41.17
CA ALA A 14 1.28 -18.26 40.14
C ALA A 14 1.34 -19.01 38.79
N LEU A 15 0.23 -19.64 38.41
CA LEU A 15 -0.03 -20.08 37.04
C LEU A 15 -0.99 -19.04 36.43
N GLY A 16 -0.43 -17.92 35.94
CA GLY A 16 -1.25 -16.78 35.57
C GLY A 16 -0.45 -15.55 35.15
N LEU A 17 0.45 -15.67 34.17
CA LEU A 17 0.75 -14.56 33.27
C LEU A 17 0.52 -15.03 31.83
N ALA A 18 -0.77 -15.27 31.55
CA ALA A 18 -1.26 -15.35 30.20
C ALA A 18 -1.14 -13.96 29.54
N LEU A 19 -0.26 -13.89 28.53
CA LEU A 19 -0.53 -13.25 27.25
C LEU A 19 -1.17 -11.85 27.31
N THR A 20 -0.40 -10.83 27.67
CA THR A 20 -0.69 -9.44 27.26
C THR A 20 0.44 -8.93 26.37
N VAL A 21 0.63 -9.57 25.21
CA VAL A 21 1.45 -9.01 24.14
C VAL A 21 0.53 -8.23 23.19
N GLY A 22 0.65 -6.90 23.19
CA GLY A 22 0.70 -6.21 21.90
C GLY A 22 -0.51 -5.42 21.38
N CYS A 23 -1.37 -4.79 22.20
CA CYS A 23 -2.30 -3.76 21.66
C CYS A 23 -1.60 -2.47 21.16
N SER A 24 -0.29 -2.33 21.37
CA SER A 24 0.52 -1.20 20.84
C SER A 24 1.41 -1.59 19.65
N SER A 25 1.54 -2.88 19.31
CA SER A 25 2.56 -3.30 18.34
C SER A 25 2.18 -3.03 16.88
N LEU A 26 0.88 -2.95 16.57
CA LEU A 26 0.40 -2.78 15.19
C LEU A 26 0.14 -1.32 14.79
N LYS A 27 0.05 -0.40 15.76
CA LYS A 27 -0.21 1.01 15.47
C LYS A 27 0.90 1.64 14.64
N THR A 28 2.16 1.37 14.98
CA THR A 28 3.32 1.93 14.28
C THR A 28 3.42 1.39 12.85
N PRO A 29 3.36 0.06 12.61
CA PRO A 29 3.26 -0.49 11.26
C PRO A 29 2.08 0.06 10.46
N ALA A 30 0.87 0.10 11.04
CA ALA A 30 -0.31 0.58 10.33
C ALA A 30 -0.20 2.06 9.91
N THR A 31 0.38 2.91 10.77
CA THR A 31 0.63 4.31 10.42
C THR A 31 1.63 4.42 9.25
N SER A 32 2.69 3.60 9.28
CA SER A 32 3.67 3.54 8.20
C SER A 32 3.03 3.10 6.89
N ASP A 33 2.27 2.00 6.89
CA ASP A 33 1.66 1.45 5.67
C ASP A 33 0.62 2.41 5.06
N VAL A 34 -0.17 3.08 5.90
CA VAL A 34 -1.11 4.12 5.44
C VAL A 34 -0.35 5.32 4.84
N ALA A 35 0.80 5.71 5.41
CA ALA A 35 1.62 6.77 4.84
C ALA A 35 2.26 6.37 3.50
N VAL A 36 2.77 5.14 3.39
CA VAL A 36 3.37 4.62 2.14
C VAL A 36 2.30 4.50 1.05
N SER A 37 1.12 3.96 1.38
CA SER A 37 0.01 3.87 0.42
C SER A 37 -0.48 5.24 -0.03
N LYS A 38 -0.53 6.23 0.86
CA LYS A 38 -0.79 7.64 0.48
C LYS A 38 0.25 8.17 -0.51
N ALA A 39 1.54 7.98 -0.23
CA ALA A 39 2.60 8.40 -1.15
C ALA A 39 2.48 7.69 -2.51
N ALA A 40 2.12 6.40 -2.53
CA ALA A 40 1.88 5.67 -3.78
C ALA A 40 0.70 6.26 -4.58
N VAL A 41 -0.41 6.60 -3.93
CA VAL A 41 -1.57 7.25 -4.58
C VAL A 41 -1.19 8.63 -5.15
N ASP A 42 -0.42 9.42 -4.40
CA ASP A 42 0.04 10.73 -4.84
C ASP A 42 1.01 10.61 -6.04
N ASN A 43 1.93 9.64 -6.01
CA ASN A 43 2.83 9.32 -7.13
C ASN A 43 2.06 8.86 -8.38
N ALA A 44 1.06 7.99 -8.21
CA ALA A 44 0.22 7.54 -9.31
C ALA A 44 -0.58 8.69 -9.92
N ALA A 45 -1.09 9.61 -9.10
CA ALA A 45 -1.74 10.83 -9.57
C ALA A 45 -0.78 11.71 -10.38
N GLY A 46 0.43 11.96 -9.87
CA GLY A 46 1.48 12.72 -10.58
C GLY A 46 1.92 12.07 -11.90
N ALA A 47 1.90 10.74 -11.98
CA ALA A 47 2.15 9.99 -13.21
C ALA A 47 1.00 10.08 -14.24
N GLY A 48 -0.11 10.75 -13.91
CA GLY A 48 -1.28 10.85 -14.78
C GLY A 48 -2.26 9.67 -14.64
N GLY A 49 -2.16 8.90 -13.56
CA GLY A 49 -3.05 7.76 -13.30
C GLY A 49 -4.53 8.11 -13.41
N ALA A 50 -4.94 9.33 -13.03
CA ALA A 50 -6.35 9.74 -13.12
C ALA A 50 -6.88 9.80 -14.57
N GLN A 51 -6.01 10.10 -15.53
CA GLN A 51 -6.35 10.17 -16.95
C GLN A 51 -6.20 8.81 -17.64
N TYR A 52 -5.11 8.10 -17.35
CA TYR A 52 -4.72 6.89 -18.09
C TYR A 52 -5.15 5.58 -17.40
N ALA A 53 -5.49 5.62 -16.12
CA ALA A 53 -5.90 4.48 -15.30
C ALA A 53 -6.97 4.84 -14.26
N PRO A 54 -8.13 5.39 -14.69
CA PRO A 54 -9.13 5.97 -13.77
C PRO A 54 -9.77 4.94 -12.84
N VAL A 55 -9.92 3.69 -13.28
CA VAL A 55 -10.52 2.60 -12.49
C VAL A 55 -9.60 2.26 -11.32
N GLU A 56 -8.32 2.01 -11.61
CA GLU A 56 -7.32 1.66 -10.61
C GLU A 56 -7.06 2.83 -9.64
N MET A 57 -7.06 4.08 -10.13
CA MET A 57 -6.96 5.26 -9.26
C MET A 57 -8.15 5.41 -8.31
N THR A 58 -9.37 5.17 -8.80
CA THR A 58 -10.57 5.24 -7.96
C THR A 58 -10.49 4.18 -6.86
N ALA A 59 -10.17 2.94 -7.23
CA ALA A 59 -9.98 1.84 -6.29
C ALA A 59 -8.91 2.17 -5.23
N ALA A 60 -7.75 2.72 -5.64
CA ALA A 60 -6.68 3.08 -4.73
C ALA A 60 -7.11 4.17 -3.73
N ARG A 61 -7.81 5.21 -4.19
CA ARG A 61 -8.31 6.32 -3.36
C ARG A 61 -9.36 5.85 -2.36
N GLU A 62 -10.30 5.03 -2.81
CA GLU A 62 -11.35 4.46 -1.95
C GLU A 62 -10.75 3.59 -0.85
N LYS A 63 -9.85 2.68 -1.20
CA LYS A 63 -9.19 1.82 -0.22
C LYS A 63 -8.32 2.61 0.75
N LEU A 64 -7.61 3.64 0.28
CA LEU A 64 -6.88 4.55 1.18
C LEU A 64 -7.82 5.29 2.14
N ALA A 65 -8.98 5.74 1.67
CA ALA A 65 -9.98 6.39 2.53
C ALA A 65 -10.52 5.41 3.58
N LEU A 66 -10.78 4.15 3.20
CA LEU A 66 -11.18 3.10 4.14
C LEU A 66 -10.06 2.77 5.13
N ALA A 67 -8.79 2.71 4.70
CA ALA A 67 -7.64 2.49 5.57
C ALA A 67 -7.53 3.59 6.64
N ASN A 68 -7.73 4.86 6.25
CA ASN A 68 -7.77 5.97 7.18
C ASN A 68 -8.92 5.87 8.19
N LYS A 69 -10.11 5.43 7.74
CA LYS A 69 -11.24 5.17 8.66
C LYS A 69 -10.92 4.05 9.65
N ALA A 70 -10.28 2.96 9.20
CA ALA A 70 -9.85 1.86 10.06
C ALA A 70 -8.81 2.32 11.09
N MET A 71 -7.86 3.20 10.70
CA MET A 71 -6.92 3.83 11.63
C MET A 71 -7.62 4.61 12.75
N LEU A 72 -8.64 5.40 12.40
CA LEU A 72 -9.44 6.16 13.37
C LEU A 72 -10.22 5.24 14.31
N ALA A 73 -10.74 4.13 13.78
CA ALA A 73 -11.41 3.07 14.54
C ALA A 73 -10.44 2.21 15.38
N LYS A 74 -9.12 2.44 15.26
CA LYS A 74 -8.04 1.63 15.86
C LYS A 74 -8.03 0.17 15.40
N ASP A 75 -8.66 -0.12 14.26
CA ASP A 75 -8.56 -1.40 13.57
C ASP A 75 -7.30 -1.41 12.71
N TYR A 76 -6.16 -1.61 13.36
CA TYR A 76 -4.86 -1.54 12.71
C TYR A 76 -4.64 -2.66 11.70
N LYS A 77 -5.24 -3.84 11.91
CA LYS A 77 -5.11 -4.96 10.98
C LYS A 77 -5.82 -4.64 9.67
N LEU A 78 -7.07 -4.19 9.75
CA LEU A 78 -7.83 -3.77 8.57
C LEU A 78 -7.17 -2.58 7.88
N ALA A 79 -6.64 -1.62 8.64
CA ALA A 79 -5.90 -0.49 8.08
C ALA A 79 -4.69 -0.94 7.24
N ILE A 80 -3.90 -1.89 7.73
CA ILE A 80 -2.75 -2.47 7.01
C ILE A 80 -3.21 -3.18 5.73
N GLU A 81 -4.24 -4.02 5.82
CA GLU A 81 -4.76 -4.75 4.65
C GLU A 81 -5.24 -3.79 3.56
N LEU A 82 -6.04 -2.79 3.93
CA LEU A 82 -6.56 -1.78 2.99
C LEU A 82 -5.44 -0.89 2.44
N ALA A 83 -4.47 -0.49 3.25
CA ALA A 83 -3.32 0.29 2.80
C ALA A 83 -2.49 -0.47 1.76
N ASN A 84 -2.22 -1.75 1.99
CA ASN A 84 -1.48 -2.60 1.05
C ASN A 84 -2.22 -2.75 -0.29
N GLN A 85 -3.54 -2.95 -0.24
CA GLN A 85 -4.35 -3.00 -1.46
C GLN A 85 -4.36 -1.65 -2.19
N ALA A 86 -4.54 -0.54 -1.46
CA ALA A 86 -4.49 0.80 -2.03
C ALA A 86 -3.14 1.08 -2.71
N GLN A 87 -2.03 0.66 -2.08
CA GLN A 87 -0.70 0.77 -2.65
C GLN A 87 -0.54 -0.07 -3.93
N ALA A 88 -1.07 -1.29 -3.97
CA ALA A 88 -1.02 -2.15 -5.15
C ALA A 88 -1.80 -1.55 -6.32
N ASP A 89 -3.02 -1.07 -6.06
CA ASP A 89 -3.85 -0.40 -7.06
C ASP A 89 -3.19 0.89 -7.59
N ALA A 90 -2.58 1.68 -6.69
CA ALA A 90 -1.87 2.89 -7.07
C ALA A 90 -0.65 2.59 -7.96
N LYS A 91 0.14 1.56 -7.62
CA LYS A 91 1.26 1.12 -8.46
C LYS A 91 0.79 0.63 -9.82
N LEU A 92 -0.31 -0.12 -9.87
CA LEU A 92 -0.91 -0.55 -11.13
C LEU A 92 -1.34 0.66 -11.98
N ALA A 93 -2.01 1.64 -11.37
CA ALA A 93 -2.41 2.87 -12.04
C ALA A 93 -1.22 3.65 -12.58
N GLN A 94 -0.15 3.77 -11.78
CA GLN A 94 1.09 4.42 -12.17
C GLN A 94 1.74 3.73 -13.38
N SER A 95 1.90 2.40 -13.32
CA SER A 95 2.49 1.61 -14.40
C SER A 95 1.68 1.75 -15.69
N LYS A 96 0.35 1.63 -15.60
CA LYS A 96 -0.54 1.77 -16.75
C LYS A 96 -0.46 3.16 -17.38
N ALA A 97 -0.39 4.20 -16.55
CA ALA A 97 -0.19 5.56 -17.04
C ALA A 97 1.16 5.75 -17.75
N SER A 98 2.24 5.25 -17.17
CA SER A 98 3.56 5.30 -17.79
C SER A 98 3.61 4.53 -19.12
N SER A 99 3.00 3.35 -19.19
CA SER A 99 2.94 2.54 -20.41
C SER A 99 2.17 3.24 -21.52
N LEU A 100 0.99 3.78 -21.23
CA LEU A 100 0.18 4.47 -22.24
C LEU A 100 0.86 5.76 -22.74
N LYS A 101 1.55 6.50 -21.86
CA LYS A 101 2.37 7.65 -22.27
C LYS A 101 3.52 7.24 -23.17
N ALA A 102 4.23 6.16 -22.83
CA ALA A 102 5.33 5.66 -23.65
C ALA A 102 4.83 5.19 -25.02
N GLN A 103 3.66 4.54 -25.07
CA GLN A 103 3.05 4.12 -26.33
C GLN A 103 2.65 5.32 -27.20
N ALA A 104 2.00 6.33 -26.63
CA ALA A 104 1.68 7.56 -27.36
C ALA A 104 2.94 8.26 -27.91
N ALA A 105 4.03 8.30 -27.14
CA ALA A 105 5.29 8.85 -27.62
C ALA A 105 5.89 8.02 -28.76
N ALA A 106 5.81 6.69 -28.68
CA ALA A 106 6.28 5.80 -29.75
C ALA A 106 5.45 5.95 -31.04
N ASP A 107 4.14 6.17 -30.93
CA ASP A 107 3.26 6.39 -32.07
C ASP A 107 3.60 7.71 -32.79
N VAL A 108 3.85 8.78 -32.03
CA VAL A 108 4.31 10.07 -32.59
C VAL A 108 5.63 9.91 -33.33
N LEU A 109 6.61 9.22 -32.75
CA LEU A 109 7.91 8.98 -33.41
C LEU A 109 7.78 8.15 -34.69
N GLN A 110 6.88 7.16 -34.71
CA GLN A 110 6.62 6.38 -35.91
C GLN A 110 5.98 7.24 -37.01
N ASP A 111 5.09 8.15 -36.64
CA ASP A 111 4.46 9.07 -37.56
C ASP A 111 5.48 10.05 -38.17
N ASP A 112 6.34 10.63 -37.33
CA ASP A 112 7.43 11.50 -37.76
C ASP A 112 8.36 10.79 -38.75
N ILE A 113 8.74 9.53 -38.48
CA ILE A 113 9.56 8.72 -39.38
C ILE A 113 8.84 8.48 -40.72
N ARG A 114 7.52 8.23 -40.70
CA ARG A 114 6.72 8.04 -41.91
C ARG A 114 6.71 9.32 -42.76
N VAL A 115 6.45 10.47 -42.15
CA VAL A 115 6.45 11.78 -42.82
C VAL A 115 7.84 12.07 -43.42
N LEU A 116 8.92 11.84 -42.68
CA LEU A 116 10.28 12.02 -43.20
C LEU A 116 10.57 11.15 -44.43
N ARG A 117 10.07 9.90 -44.45
CA ARG A 117 10.20 9.00 -45.61
C ARG A 117 9.40 9.49 -46.82
N GLU A 118 8.20 10.01 -46.59
CA GLU A 118 7.36 10.58 -47.66
C GLU A 118 8.02 11.81 -48.31
N GLU A 119 8.59 12.71 -47.50
CA GLU A 119 9.31 13.88 -48.01
C GLU A 119 10.59 13.51 -48.78
N LEU A 120 11.34 12.50 -48.32
CA LEU A 120 12.49 11.97 -49.07
C LEU A 120 12.07 11.41 -50.43
N ASN A 121 10.97 10.66 -50.50
CA ASN A 121 10.46 10.10 -51.76
C ASN A 121 9.94 11.17 -52.72
N ARG A 122 9.44 12.31 -52.22
CA ARG A 122 8.97 13.43 -53.04
C ARG A 122 10.12 14.27 -53.62
N ALA A 123 11.26 14.29 -52.94
CA ALA A 123 12.45 15.03 -53.36
C ALA A 123 13.34 14.26 -54.37
N LEU A 124 13.06 12.97 -54.60
CA LEU A 124 13.67 12.12 -55.63
C LEU A 124 12.83 12.11 -56.91
#